data_AF-A0A418AHZ0-F1
#
_entry.id   AF-A0A418AHZ0-F1
#
_cell.length_a   1.000
_cell.length_b   1.000
_cell.length_c   1.000
_cell.angle_alpha   90.00
_cell.angle_beta   90.00
_cell.angle_gamma   90.00
#
_symmetry.space_group_name_H-M   'P 1'
#
loop_
_entity.id
_entity.type
_entity.pdbx_description
1 polymer ?
#
loop_
_entity_poly.entity_id
_entity_poly.type
_entity_poly.pdbx_seq_one_letter_code
_entity_poly.pdbx_strand_id
1 'polypeptide(L)'
;MFATHYHSLVEEYLDHPKVSLGHMNCMVDPTNEHKVVFLYKLADGICPKSYGLNVAKLADLPQEVIDVAAAKSQQFEQVLQDSHVAMQVRQALDRQDVHALRQLWKTLADTS
;
A
#
# COMPACT_ATOMS: atom_id res chain seq x y z
N MET A 1 18.45 -11.29 5.18
CA MET A 1 17.54 -10.13 5.04
C MET A 1 17.37 -9.82 3.57
N PHE A 2 16.15 -9.48 3.15
CA PHE A 2 15.81 -9.09 1.79
C PHE A 2 15.09 -7.74 1.84
N ALA A 3 15.58 -6.73 1.14
CA ALA A 3 14.95 -5.42 1.05
C ALA A 3 14.25 -5.29 -0.31
N THR A 4 13.03 -4.79 -0.31
CA THR A 4 12.20 -4.69 -1.52
C THR A 4 11.31 -3.45 -1.49
N HIS A 5 10.99 -2.93 -2.68
CA HIS A 5 9.98 -1.89 -2.88
C HIS A 5 8.66 -2.44 -3.44
N TYR A 6 8.58 -3.74 -3.70
CA TYR A 6 7.38 -4.38 -4.22
C TYR A 6 6.40 -4.67 -3.08
N HIS A 7 5.42 -3.79 -2.88
CA HIS A 7 4.40 -3.95 -1.83
C HIS A 7 3.56 -5.22 -2.02
N SER A 8 3.21 -5.53 -3.28
CA SER A 8 2.47 -6.75 -3.64
C SER A 8 3.20 -8.03 -3.21
N LEU A 9 4.53 -8.05 -3.30
CA LEU A 9 5.31 -9.18 -2.80
C LEU A 9 5.18 -9.31 -1.28
N VAL A 10 5.09 -8.22 -0.54
CA VAL A 10 4.98 -8.27 0.93
C VAL A 10 3.61 -8.79 1.36
N GLU A 11 2.55 -8.42 0.64
CA GLU A 11 1.18 -8.91 0.87
C GLU A 11 1.09 -10.44 0.80
N GLU A 12 1.81 -11.08 -0.13
CA GLU A 12 1.83 -12.54 -0.28
C GLU A 12 2.42 -13.29 0.93
N TYR A 13 3.22 -12.62 1.75
CA TYR A 13 3.94 -13.24 2.88
C TYR A 13 3.45 -12.75 4.26
N LEU A 14 2.37 -11.97 4.32
CA LEU A 14 1.79 -11.44 5.56
C LEU A 14 1.61 -12.51 6.65
N ASP A 15 1.07 -13.68 6.27
CA ASP A 15 0.75 -14.77 7.18
C ASP A 15 1.76 -15.94 7.10
N HIS A 16 2.89 -15.76 6.40
CA HIS A 16 3.80 -16.87 6.17
C HIS A 16 4.63 -17.20 7.44
N PRO A 17 4.52 -18.42 8.01
CA PRO A 17 5.01 -18.73 9.36
C PRO A 17 6.54 -18.68 9.54
N LYS A 18 7.29 -18.63 8.44
CA LYS A 18 8.75 -18.54 8.43
C LYS A 18 9.29 -17.20 7.95
N VAL A 19 8.42 -16.21 7.70
CA VAL A 19 8.82 -14.89 7.21
C VAL A 19 8.39 -13.85 8.23
N SER A 20 9.38 -13.09 8.72
CA SER A 20 9.15 -11.91 9.55
C SER A 20 9.26 -10.65 8.68
N LEU A 21 8.27 -9.77 8.81
CA LEU A 21 8.22 -8.51 8.08
C LEU A 21 8.74 -7.37 8.96
N GLY A 22 9.46 -6.44 8.36
CA GLY A 22 9.92 -5.23 9.04
C GLY A 22 10.16 -4.09 8.05
N HIS A 23 10.05 -2.87 8.54
CA HIS A 23 10.26 -1.65 7.77
C HIS A 23 11.06 -0.62 8.57
N MET A 24 11.67 0.34 7.88
CA MET A 24 12.35 1.45 8.54
C MET A 24 11.31 2.50 8.95
N ASN A 25 11.23 2.76 10.25
CA ASN A 25 10.23 3.61 10.86
C ASN A 25 10.45 5.09 10.52
N CYS A 26 9.35 5.82 10.42
CA CYS A 26 9.27 7.21 9.99
C CYS A 26 8.07 7.88 10.65
N MET A 27 8.24 9.16 10.97
CA MET A 27 7.21 9.99 11.58
C MET A 27 6.79 11.06 10.58
N VAL A 28 5.48 11.20 10.38
CA VAL A 28 4.91 12.32 9.61
C VAL A 28 4.44 13.37 10.61
N ASP A 29 4.77 14.63 10.38
CA ASP A 29 4.34 15.74 11.23
C ASP A 29 2.80 15.86 11.19
N PRO A 30 2.10 15.76 12.32
CA PRO A 30 0.64 15.83 12.36
C PRO A 30 0.09 17.22 11.96
N THR A 31 0.92 18.25 11.98
CA THR A 31 0.56 19.62 11.56
C THR A 31 0.93 19.89 10.10
N ASN A 32 1.77 19.03 9.51
CA ASN A 32 2.22 19.16 8.13
C ASN A 32 2.50 17.77 7.53
N GLU A 33 1.50 17.21 6.86
CA GLU A 33 1.58 15.89 6.25
C GLU A 33 2.68 15.74 5.20
N HIS A 34 3.29 16.83 4.75
CA HIS A 34 4.40 16.82 3.80
C HIS A 34 5.77 16.65 4.46
N LYS A 35 5.86 16.89 5.77
CA LYS A 35 7.11 16.79 6.52
C LYS A 35 7.24 15.39 7.10
N VAL A 36 8.14 14.60 6.51
CA VAL A 36 8.52 13.28 7.00
C VAL A 36 9.87 13.32 7.71
N VAL A 37 9.98 12.62 8.84
CA VAL A 37 11.21 12.45 9.61
C VAL A 37 11.56 10.97 9.64
N PHE A 38 12.72 10.62 9.11
CA PHE A 38 13.24 9.25 9.13
C PHE A 38 13.84 8.95 10.51
N LEU A 39 13.28 7.97 11.21
CA LEU A 39 13.73 7.60 12.56
C LEU A 39 14.93 6.65 12.53
N TYR A 40 15.22 6.06 11.37
CA TYR A 40 16.29 5.07 11.17
C TYR A 40 16.23 3.89 12.16
N LYS A 41 15.02 3.54 12.64
CA LYS A 41 14.76 2.40 13.50
C LYS A 41 14.01 1.33 12.71
N LEU A 42 14.44 0.07 12.82
CA LEU A 42 13.68 -1.06 12.31
C LEU A 42 12.43 -1.25 13.19
N ALA A 43 11.26 -1.28 12.57
CA ALA A 43 9.99 -1.59 13.20
C ALA A 43 9.38 -2.84 12.54
N ASP A 44 8.61 -3.59 13.32
CA ASP A 44 7.94 -4.79 12.83
C ASP A 44 6.77 -4.45 11.90
N GLY A 45 6.48 -5.36 10.98
CA GLY A 45 5.36 -5.26 10.04
C GLY A 45 5.67 -4.45 8.78
N ILE A 46 4.62 -4.18 8.00
CA ILE A 46 4.69 -3.50 6.71
C ILE A 46 4.72 -1.98 6.89
N CYS A 47 5.45 -1.30 6.02
CA CYS A 47 5.40 0.16 5.92
C CYS A 47 3.98 0.62 5.56
N PRO A 48 3.31 1.45 6.37
CA PRO A 48 1.89 1.75 6.20
C PRO A 48 1.59 2.63 4.99
N LYS A 49 2.56 3.44 4.53
CA LYS A 49 2.43 4.35 3.38
C LYS A 49 3.73 4.48 2.61
N SER A 50 3.64 4.90 1.35
CA SER A 50 4.78 5.38 0.58
C SER A 50 5.09 6.84 0.95
N TYR A 51 6.38 7.17 1.11
CA TYR A 51 6.84 8.52 1.42
C TYR A 51 7.55 9.19 0.24
N GLY A 52 7.44 8.62 -0.97
CA GLY A 52 8.12 9.14 -2.16
C GLY A 52 7.76 10.60 -2.47
N LEU A 53 6.48 10.95 -2.37
CA LEU A 53 6.01 12.33 -2.58
C LEU A 53 6.48 13.28 -1.47
N ASN A 54 6.54 12.81 -0.22
CA ASN A 54 7.10 13.57 0.89
C ASN A 54 8.58 13.89 0.66
N VAL A 55 9.35 12.90 0.21
CA VAL A 55 10.78 13.09 -0.11
C VAL A 55 10.97 14.02 -1.30
N ALA A 56 10.14 13.91 -2.34
CA ALA A 56 10.19 14.82 -3.49
C ALA A 56 9.96 16.28 -3.07
N LYS A 57 9.01 16.54 -2.17
CA LYS A 57 8.77 17.86 -1.58
C LYS A 57 9.98 18.35 -0.77
N LEU A 58 10.57 17.49 0.05
CA LEU A 58 11.76 17.84 0.83
C LEU A 58 12.99 18.15 -0.03
N ALA A 59 13.08 17.56 -1.22
CA ALA A 59 14.13 17.80 -2.20
C ALA A 59 13.86 19.02 -3.10
N ASP A 60 12.82 19.81 -2.80
CA ASP A 60 12.45 21.03 -3.51
C ASP A 60 12.18 20.81 -5.00
N LEU A 61 11.57 19.66 -5.35
CA LEU A 61 11.10 19.41 -6.71
C LEU A 61 9.97 20.40 -7.07
N PRO A 62 9.84 20.79 -8.36
CA PRO A 62 8.76 21.65 -8.80
C PRO A 62 7.37 21.08 -8.43
N GLN A 63 6.49 21.94 -7.92
CA GLN A 63 5.16 21.54 -7.47
C GLN A 63 4.34 20.84 -8.57
N GLU A 64 4.45 21.32 -9.81
CA GLU A 64 3.78 20.72 -10.98
C GLU A 64 4.18 19.24 -11.18
N VAL A 65 5.45 18.89 -10.94
CA VAL A 65 5.94 17.51 -11.05
C VAL A 65 5.35 16.64 -9.94
N ILE A 66 5.27 17.18 -8.73
CA ILE A 66 4.73 16.49 -7.55
C ILE A 66 3.24 16.23 -7.73
N ASP A 67 2.49 17.20 -8.26
CA ASP A 67 1.05 17.07 -8.49
C ASP A 67 0.74 16.00 -9.54
N VAL A 68 1.50 15.99 -10.64
CA VAL A 68 1.38 14.93 -11.67
C VAL A 68 1.74 13.56 -11.08
N ALA A 69 2.81 13.47 -10.30
CA ALA A 69 3.20 12.22 -9.65
C ALA A 69 2.14 11.72 -8.66
N ALA A 70 1.52 12.62 -7.89
CA ALA A 70 0.45 12.28 -6.96
C ALA A 70 -0.79 11.75 -7.69
N ALA A 71 -1.23 12.45 -8.75
CA ALA A 71 -2.35 12.00 -9.56
C ALA A 71 -2.09 10.63 -10.20
N LYS A 72 -0.86 10.39 -10.68
CA LYS A 72 -0.47 9.10 -11.26
C LYS A 72 -0.38 7.97 -10.23
N SER A 73 0.13 8.25 -9.02
CA SER A 73 0.16 7.28 -7.92
C SER A 73 -1.26 6.82 -7.57
N GLN A 74 -2.19 7.77 -7.42
CA GLN A 74 -3.57 7.46 -7.08
C GLN A 74 -4.27 6.63 -8.17
N GLN A 75 -4.06 6.98 -9.44
CA GLN A 75 -4.59 6.20 -10.57
C GLN A 75 -4.06 4.77 -10.55
N PHE A 76 -2.77 4.60 -10.27
CA PHE A 76 -2.13 3.28 -10.24
C PHE A 76 -2.62 2.43 -9.06
N GLU A 77 -2.78 3.02 -7.88
CA GLU A 77 -3.33 2.36 -6.70
C GLU A 77 -4.76 1.84 -6.94
N GLN A 78 -5.62 2.65 -7.58
CA GLN A 78 -6.96 2.21 -7.97
C GLN A 78 -6.93 1.01 -8.93
N VAL A 79 -6.10 1.05 -9.97
CA VAL A 79 -5.96 -0.05 -10.93
C VAL A 79 -5.48 -1.34 -10.25
N LEU A 80 -4.54 -1.23 -9.31
CA LEU A 80 -4.05 -2.38 -8.54
C LEU A 80 -5.16 -2.95 -7.64
N GLN A 81 -5.91 -2.10 -6.96
CA GLN A 81 -7.03 -2.52 -6.11
C GLN A 81 -8.11 -3.22 -6.92
N ASP A 82 -8.51 -2.67 -8.07
CA ASP A 82 -9.49 -3.28 -8.98
C ASP A 82 -9.01 -4.64 -9.50
N SER A 83 -7.73 -4.72 -9.90
CA SER A 83 -7.11 -5.96 -10.36
C SER A 83 -7.07 -7.02 -9.27
N HIS A 84 -6.76 -6.61 -8.03
CA HIS A 84 -6.73 -7.49 -6.87
C HIS A 84 -8.12 -8.05 -6.54
N VAL A 85 -9.14 -7.20 -6.50
CA VAL A 85 -10.53 -7.60 -6.28
C VAL A 85 -11.00 -8.55 -7.38
N ALA A 86 -10.72 -8.24 -8.65
CA ALA A 86 -11.07 -9.12 -9.77
C ALA A 86 -10.42 -10.51 -9.65
N MET A 87 -9.15 -10.56 -9.22
CA MET A 87 -8.46 -11.82 -8.97
C MET A 87 -9.11 -12.60 -7.81
N GLN A 88 -9.46 -11.93 -6.71
CA GLN A 88 -10.13 -12.56 -5.56
C GLN A 88 -11.51 -13.13 -5.94
N VAL A 89 -12.30 -12.37 -6.70
CA VAL A 89 -13.61 -12.83 -7.21
C VAL A 89 -13.42 -14.07 -8.09
N ARG A 90 -12.46 -14.03 -9.01
CA ARG A 90 -12.18 -15.18 -9.89
C ARG A 90 -11.76 -16.42 -9.09
N GLN A 91 -10.87 -16.27 -8.10
CA GLN A 91 -10.47 -17.38 -7.24
C GLN A 91 -11.63 -17.95 -6.43
N ALA A 92 -12.51 -17.08 -5.90
CA ALA A 92 -13.69 -17.53 -5.15
C ALA A 92 -14.69 -18.27 -6.04
N LEU A 93 -14.88 -17.83 -7.29
CA LEU A 93 -15.70 -18.53 -8.29
C LEU A 93 -15.13 -19.91 -8.65
N ASP A 94 -13.83 -20.00 -8.91
CA ASP A 94 -13.15 -21.27 -9.22
C ASP A 94 -13.28 -22.28 -8.08
N ARG A 95 -13.30 -21.80 -6.82
CA ARG A 95 -13.49 -22.62 -5.61
C ARG A 95 -14.95 -22.85 -5.24
N GLN A 96 -15.89 -22.24 -5.96
CA GLN A 96 -17.33 -22.21 -5.62
C GLN A 96 -17.61 -21.73 -4.17
N ASP A 97 -16.77 -20.83 -3.65
CA ASP A 97 -16.89 -20.30 -2.29
C ASP A 97 -17.85 -19.10 -2.25
N VAL A 98 -19.13 -19.41 -2.03
CA VAL A 98 -20.20 -18.41 -1.91
C VAL A 98 -20.02 -17.51 -0.68
N HIS A 99 -19.36 -18.00 0.38
CA HIS A 99 -19.13 -17.19 1.57
C HIS A 99 -18.09 -16.11 1.30
N ALA A 100 -16.97 -16.46 0.65
CA ALA A 100 -15.96 -15.50 0.21
C ALA A 100 -16.56 -14.41 -0.69
N LEU A 101 -17.39 -14.79 -1.67
CA LEU A 101 -18.08 -13.83 -2.55
C LEU A 101 -19.00 -12.88 -1.78
N ARG A 102 -19.73 -13.37 -0.76
CA ARG A 102 -20.58 -12.52 0.08
C ARG A 102 -19.77 -11.52 0.92
N GLN A 103 -18.59 -11.92 1.39
CA GLN A 103 -17.71 -11.01 2.15
C GLN A 103 -17.09 -9.94 1.23
N LEU A 104 -16.64 -10.33 0.04
CA LEU A 104 -16.17 -9.40 -0.99
C LEU A 104 -17.26 -8.40 -1.39
N TRP A 105 -18.50 -8.87 -1.57
CA TRP A 105 -19.62 -7.97 -1.88
C TRP A 105 -19.88 -6.94 -0.77
N LYS A 106 -19.89 -7.36 0.49
CA LYS A 106 -20.11 -6.45 1.63
C LYS A 106 -19.03 -5.37 1.71
N THR A 107 -17.77 -5.77 1.61
CA THR A 107 -16.63 -4.83 1.65
C THR A 107 -16.67 -3.82 0.50
N LEU A 108 -17.08 -4.23 -0.70
CA LEU A 108 -17.26 -3.31 -1.83
C LEU A 108 -18.48 -2.39 -1.67
N ALA A 109 -19.59 -2.91 -1.15
CA ALA A 109 -20.81 -2.14 -0.93
C ALA A 109 -20.69 -1.09 0.19
N ASP A 110 -19.86 -1.33 1.20
CA ASP A 110 -19.61 -0.40 2.31
C ASP A 110 -18.64 0.75 1.91
N THR A 111 -17.98 0.65 0.75
CA THR A 111 -17.01 1.64 0.26
C THR A 111 -17.62 2.62 -0.78
N SER A 112 -18.91 2.45 -1.13
CA SER A 112 -19.68 3.32 -2.05
C SER A 112 -20.66 4.21 -1.29
#